data_AF-A0A195FK86-F1
#
_entry.id   AF-A0A195FK86-F1
#
_cell.length_a   1.000
_cell.length_b   1.000
_cell.length_c   1.000
_cell.angle_alpha   90.00
_cell.angle_beta   90.00
_cell.angle_gamma   90.00
#
_symmetry.space_group_name_H-M   'P 1'
#
loop_
_entity.id
_entity.type
_entity.pdbx_description
1 polymer ?
#
loop_
_entity_poly.entity_id
_entity_poly.type
_entity_poly.pdbx_seq_one_letter_code
_entity_poly.pdbx_strand_id
1 'polypeptide(L)'
;MLICNKCFTPLYRGKRPYYITQCGHISCQTCLQQFEKQCPQCQRVGTISLALEEPLIPKLTPFFHTSIAETMEMLLKVDSFRNNQFKILMQRFQELDKKYEVLKTRYWLDRRNLRALTEKYVISKKANEKLEKKLLLVQVANKETPRSRGTEMPMTDSGIFSNQSNTGYSLASSINFMNSAGITPPIRSPERKFYRTADGFRIPVNRKLPAKSLASSNMLS
;
A
#
# COMPACT_ATOMS: atom_id res chain seq x y z
N MET A 1 14.59 36.34 -32.27
CA MET A 1 15.47 37.33 -32.92
C MET A 1 16.81 37.30 -32.20
N LEU A 2 17.90 36.92 -32.87
CA LEU A 2 19.22 36.82 -32.25
C LEU A 2 19.99 38.14 -32.38
N ILE A 3 20.50 38.64 -31.26
CA ILE A 3 21.28 39.88 -31.17
C ILE A 3 22.54 39.63 -30.34
N CYS A 4 23.59 40.42 -30.57
CA CYS A 4 24.77 40.41 -29.72
C CYS A 4 24.43 41.07 -28.38
N ASN A 5 24.66 40.41 -27.26
CA ASN A 5 24.36 40.95 -25.94
C ASN A 5 25.24 42.16 -25.56
N LYS A 6 26.41 42.30 -26.22
CA LYS A 6 27.36 43.40 -25.95
C LYS A 6 27.07 44.65 -26.78
N CYS A 7 26.93 44.51 -28.09
CA CYS A 7 26.78 45.63 -29.02
C CYS A 7 25.39 45.75 -29.64
N PHE A 8 24.44 44.91 -29.23
CA PHE A 8 23.05 44.86 -29.71
C PHE A 8 22.91 44.71 -31.24
N THR A 9 24.00 44.36 -31.94
CA THR A 9 23.96 44.15 -33.37
C THR A 9 23.10 42.92 -33.66
N PRO A 10 22.10 43.02 -34.53
CA PRO A 10 21.25 41.88 -34.88
C PRO A 10 21.95 40.95 -35.86
N LEU A 11 21.52 39.69 -35.89
CA LEU A 11 22.15 38.63 -36.69
C LEU A 11 22.19 38.90 -38.20
N TYR A 12 21.24 39.68 -38.75
CA TYR A 12 21.23 40.07 -40.16
C TYR A 12 22.20 41.21 -40.50
N ARG A 13 22.68 41.97 -39.51
CA ARG A 13 23.60 43.10 -39.69
C ARG A 13 25.03 42.79 -39.25
N GLY A 14 25.22 41.83 -38.34
CA GLY A 14 26.52 41.49 -37.80
C GLY A 14 27.27 40.44 -38.62
N LYS A 15 28.60 40.43 -38.47
CA LYS A 15 29.47 39.40 -39.06
C LYS A 15 29.17 38.03 -38.42
N ARG A 16 28.82 37.06 -39.25
CA ARG A 16 28.59 35.66 -38.86
C ARG A 16 29.93 34.91 -38.71
N PRO A 17 29.97 33.82 -37.91
CA PRO A 17 28.89 33.33 -37.06
C PRO A 17 28.72 34.16 -35.77
N TYR A 18 27.56 34.01 -35.13
CA TYR A 18 27.36 34.45 -33.75
C TYR A 18 27.76 33.30 -32.83
N TYR A 19 28.10 33.61 -31.59
CA TYR A 19 28.54 32.62 -30.61
C TYR A 19 27.71 32.69 -29.35
N ILE A 20 27.39 31.53 -28.78
CA ILE A 20 26.89 31.43 -27.41
C ILE A 20 28.04 31.01 -26.50
N THR A 21 28.22 31.75 -25.41
CA THR A 21 29.19 31.43 -24.36
C THR A 21 28.60 30.44 -23.35
N GLN A 22 29.44 29.73 -22.60
CA GLN A 22 28.99 28.82 -21.53
C GLN A 22 28.12 29.51 -20.47
N CYS A 23 28.29 30.82 -20.26
CA CYS A 23 27.42 31.61 -19.40
C CYS A 23 26.08 32.04 -20.04
N GLY A 24 25.76 31.57 -21.25
CA GLY A 24 24.48 31.83 -21.91
C GLY A 24 24.39 33.17 -22.66
N HIS A 25 25.47 33.95 -22.73
CA HIS A 25 25.49 35.21 -23.47
C HIS A 25 25.83 34.99 -24.94
N ILE A 26 25.10 35.69 -25.82
CA ILE A 26 25.31 35.64 -27.26
C ILE A 26 26.21 36.82 -27.66
N SER A 27 27.20 36.57 -28.51
CA SER A 27 28.17 37.58 -28.97
C SER A 27 28.40 37.46 -30.47
N CYS A 28 28.52 38.59 -31.17
CA CYS A 28 28.97 38.58 -32.56
C CYS A 28 30.47 38.27 -32.63
N GLN A 29 30.95 37.85 -33.81
CA GLN A 29 32.37 37.58 -34.05
C GLN A 29 33.29 38.72 -33.58
N THR A 30 32.93 39.97 -33.88
CA THR A 30 33.73 41.15 -33.56
C THR A 30 33.89 41.35 -32.05
N CYS A 31 32.80 41.26 -31.29
CA CYS A 31 32.86 41.39 -29.84
C CYS A 31 33.60 40.22 -29.20
N LEU A 32 33.49 39.00 -29.75
CA LEU A 32 34.21 37.87 -29.19
C LEU A 32 35.74 38.00 -29.38
N GLN A 33 36.18 38.50 -30.54
CA GLN A 33 37.60 38.73 -30.83
C GLN A 33 38.22 39.82 -29.96
N GLN A 34 37.48 40.87 -29.63
CA GLN A 34 37.98 41.98 -28.81
C GLN A 34 38.29 41.60 -27.35
N PHE A 35 37.61 40.59 -26.80
CA PHE A 35 37.66 40.24 -25.39
C PHE A 35 38.40 38.90 -25.14
N GLU A 36 39.27 38.48 -26.07
CA GLU A 36 40.11 37.26 -26.06
C GLU A 36 40.01 36.39 -24.78
N LYS A 37 39.27 35.27 -24.89
CA LYS A 37 39.00 34.26 -23.83
C LYS A 37 38.07 34.71 -22.70
N GLN A 38 37.47 35.89 -22.78
CA GLN A 38 36.49 36.38 -21.81
C GLN A 38 35.11 36.54 -22.44
N CYS A 39 34.06 36.37 -21.64
CA CYS A 39 32.71 36.71 -22.08
C CYS A 39 32.57 38.24 -22.23
N PRO A 40 32.18 38.78 -23.40
CA PRO A 40 32.03 40.23 -23.58
C PRO A 40 30.97 40.89 -22.68
N GLN A 41 30.03 40.10 -22.16
CA GLN A 41 28.91 40.60 -21.35
C GLN A 41 29.19 40.55 -19.84
N CYS A 42 29.65 39.42 -19.31
CA CYS A 42 29.88 39.24 -17.87
C CYS A 42 31.37 39.15 -17.49
N GLN A 43 32.29 39.30 -18.44
CA GLN A 43 33.75 39.32 -18.24
C GLN A 43 34.32 38.06 -17.58
N ARG A 44 33.56 36.95 -17.58
CA ARG A 44 34.05 35.67 -17.07
C ARG A 44 35.21 35.19 -17.94
N VAL A 45 36.36 34.97 -17.31
CA VAL A 45 37.60 34.51 -17.97
C VAL A 45 37.55 33.01 -18.21
N GLY A 46 38.13 32.55 -19.32
CA GLY A 46 38.21 31.14 -19.68
C GLY A 46 36.89 30.55 -20.16
N THR A 47 35.97 31.40 -20.63
CA THR A 47 34.64 30.95 -21.05
C THR A 47 34.71 30.29 -22.42
N ILE A 48 34.20 29.06 -22.53
CA ILE A 48 34.07 28.38 -23.83
C ILE A 48 32.93 29.04 -24.62
N SER A 49 33.19 29.29 -25.90
CA SER A 49 32.20 29.82 -26.86
C SER A 49 31.94 28.79 -27.95
N LEU A 50 30.67 28.62 -28.30
CA LEU A 50 30.20 27.74 -29.36
C LEU A 50 29.54 28.56 -30.46
N ALA A 51 29.91 28.30 -31.72
CA ALA A 51 29.30 28.97 -32.86
C ALA A 51 27.84 28.52 -33.06
N LEU A 52 26.96 29.51 -33.30
CA LEU A 52 25.56 29.34 -33.67
C LEU A 52 25.46 29.34 -35.19
N GLU A 53 25.87 28.24 -35.81
CA GLU A 53 25.76 28.01 -37.25
C GLU A 53 24.57 27.08 -37.56
N GLU A 54 23.98 27.24 -38.75
CA GLU A 54 22.94 26.34 -39.23
C GLU A 54 23.57 25.13 -39.94
N PRO A 55 23.10 23.90 -39.70
CA PRO A 55 22.06 23.55 -38.74
C PRO A 55 22.55 23.62 -37.28
N LEU A 56 21.75 24.22 -36.40
CA LEU A 56 22.09 24.27 -34.97
C LEU A 56 22.24 22.86 -34.39
N ILE A 57 23.19 22.70 -33.45
CA ILE A 57 23.36 21.46 -32.70
C ILE A 57 22.00 21.07 -32.08
N PRO A 58 21.54 19.81 -32.21
CA PRO A 58 20.20 19.40 -31.77
C PRO A 58 19.84 19.76 -30.33
N LYS A 59 20.84 19.81 -29.44
CA LYS A 59 20.65 20.21 -28.03
C LYS A 59 20.34 21.70 -27.86
N LEU A 60 20.75 22.55 -28.81
CA LEU A 60 20.52 23.99 -28.79
C LEU A 60 19.26 24.39 -29.56
N THR A 61 18.82 23.58 -30.51
CA THR A 61 17.65 23.85 -31.36
C THR A 61 16.41 24.31 -30.56
N PRO A 62 16.03 23.69 -29.42
CA PRO A 62 14.84 24.11 -28.67
C PRO A 62 14.92 25.55 -28.12
N PHE A 63 16.13 26.05 -27.84
CA PHE A 63 16.31 27.38 -27.25
C PHE A 63 16.17 28.51 -28.28
N PHE A 64 16.32 28.19 -29.57
CA PHE A 64 16.31 29.16 -30.66
C PHE A 64 15.10 29.03 -31.57
N HIS A 65 14.57 27.82 -31.74
CA HIS A 65 13.48 27.54 -32.69
C HIS A 65 12.13 27.30 -32.05
N THR A 66 12.06 26.95 -30.76
CA THR A 66 10.77 26.82 -30.07
C THR A 66 10.24 28.19 -29.69
N SER A 67 9.02 28.51 -30.11
CA SER A 67 8.39 29.77 -29.75
C SER A 67 8.00 29.78 -28.26
N ILE A 68 7.92 30.98 -27.68
CA ILE A 68 7.41 31.15 -26.31
C ILE A 68 5.98 30.63 -26.22
N ALA A 69 5.17 30.83 -27.26
CA ALA A 69 3.79 30.36 -27.33
C ALA A 69 3.69 28.82 -27.25
N GLU A 70 4.46 28.10 -28.07
CA GLU A 70 4.51 26.63 -28.04
C GLU A 70 5.02 26.11 -26.69
N THR A 71 6.02 26.78 -26.10
CA THR A 71 6.55 26.42 -24.78
C THR A 71 5.47 26.58 -23.71
N MET A 72 4.75 27.70 -23.72
CA MET A 72 3.64 27.96 -22.80
C MET A 72 2.50 26.95 -22.98
N GLU A 73 2.12 26.64 -24.22
CA GLU A 73 1.09 25.64 -24.51
C GLU A 73 1.47 24.26 -23.97
N MET A 74 2.73 23.85 -24.15
CA MET A 74 3.23 22.59 -23.62
C MET A 74 3.20 22.57 -22.08
N LEU A 75 3.57 23.67 -21.42
CA LEU A 75 3.49 23.79 -19.97
C LEU A 75 2.05 23.67 -19.47
N LEU A 76 1.09 24.30 -20.15
CA LEU A 76 -0.34 24.20 -19.81
C LEU A 76 -0.87 22.77 -19.98
N LYS A 77 -0.46 22.06 -21.03
CA LYS A 77 -0.82 20.65 -21.23
C LYS A 77 -0.27 19.75 -20.11
N VAL A 78 0.99 19.96 -19.74
CA VAL A 78 1.63 19.21 -18.63
C VAL A 78 0.93 19.50 -17.31
N ASP A 79 0.60 20.76 -17.03
CA ASP A 79 -0.11 21.14 -15.81
C ASP A 79 -1.51 20.52 -15.75
N SER A 80 -2.29 20.64 -16.83
CA SER A 80 -3.62 20.02 -16.95
C SER A 80 -3.57 18.51 -16.72
N PHE A 81 -2.61 17.82 -17.34
CA PHE A 81 -2.40 16.39 -17.11
C PHE A 81 -2.12 16.07 -15.64
N ARG A 82 -1.18 16.78 -15.01
CA ARG A 82 -0.82 16.57 -13.60
C ARG A 82 -2.00 16.83 -12.66
N ASN A 83 -2.77 17.89 -12.91
CA ASN A 83 -3.97 18.20 -12.16
C ASN A 83 -5.03 17.10 -12.27
N ASN A 84 -5.22 16.54 -13.47
CA ASN A 84 -6.13 15.40 -13.65
C ASN A 84 -5.65 14.14 -12.91
N GLN A 85 -4.35 13.83 -12.96
CA GLN A 85 -3.78 12.72 -12.18
C GLN A 85 -3.97 12.92 -10.68
N PHE A 86 -3.78 14.14 -10.19
CA PHE A 86 -4.01 14.47 -8.78
C PHE A 86 -5.48 14.28 -8.36
N LYS A 87 -6.43 14.71 -9.18
CA LYS A 87 -7.87 14.48 -8.94
C LYS A 87 -8.20 13.00 -8.85
N ILE A 88 -7.71 12.19 -9.78
CA ILE A 88 -7.91 10.73 -9.78
C ILE A 88 -7.35 10.11 -8.50
N LEU A 89 -6.15 10.51 -8.11
CA LEU A 89 -5.51 10.02 -6.89
C LEU A 89 -6.32 10.38 -5.65
N MET A 90 -6.77 11.62 -5.54
CA MET A 90 -7.60 12.10 -4.43
C MET A 90 -8.93 11.33 -4.34
N GLN A 91 -9.59 11.10 -5.48
CA GLN A 91 -10.81 10.30 -5.54
C GLN A 91 -10.57 8.87 -5.02
N ARG A 92 -9.50 8.21 -5.48
CA ARG A 92 -9.14 6.87 -5.00
C ARG A 92 -8.89 6.82 -3.51
N PHE A 93 -8.22 7.83 -2.96
CA PHE A 93 -8.03 7.93 -1.51
C PHE A 93 -9.35 8.03 -0.76
N GLN A 94 -10.27 8.89 -1.22
CA GLN A 94 -11.59 9.02 -0.60
C GLN A 94 -12.41 7.73 -0.69
N GLU A 95 -12.34 7.01 -1.80
CA GLU A 95 -13.01 5.71 -1.96
C GLU A 95 -12.44 4.65 -1.01
N LEU A 96 -11.11 4.62 -0.83
CA LEU A 96 -10.46 3.71 0.11
C LEU A 96 -10.81 4.06 1.56
N ASP A 97 -10.84 5.35 1.90
CA ASP A 97 -11.21 5.82 3.23
C ASP A 97 -12.65 5.42 3.59
N LYS A 98 -13.59 5.61 2.65
CA LYS A 98 -14.97 5.13 2.79
C LYS A 98 -15.04 3.63 3.03
N LYS A 99 -14.31 2.83 2.25
CA LYS A 99 -14.25 1.37 2.42
C LYS A 99 -13.68 1.00 3.80
N TYR A 100 -12.65 1.70 4.23
CA TYR A 100 -12.03 1.49 5.54
C TYR A 100 -13.01 1.77 6.69
N GLU A 101 -13.74 2.89 6.64
CA GLU A 101 -14.72 3.23 7.69
C GLU A 101 -15.89 2.24 7.74
N VAL A 102 -16.36 1.74 6.59
CA VAL A 102 -17.36 0.65 6.56
C VAL A 102 -16.81 -0.62 7.21
N LEU A 103 -15.59 -1.03 6.86
CA LEU A 103 -14.96 -2.22 7.42
C LEU A 103 -14.75 -2.11 8.93
N LYS A 104 -14.26 -0.95 9.39
CA LYS A 104 -14.08 -0.63 10.80
C LYS A 104 -15.39 -0.70 11.56
N THR A 105 -16.46 -0.15 11.00
CA THR A 105 -17.80 -0.21 11.61
C THR A 105 -18.28 -1.65 11.76
N ARG A 106 -18.15 -2.48 10.71
CA ARG A 106 -18.51 -3.90 10.74
C ARG A 106 -17.70 -4.67 11.77
N TYR A 107 -16.38 -4.49 11.79
CA TYR A 107 -15.50 -5.11 12.77
C TYR A 107 -15.93 -4.83 14.21
N TRP A 108 -16.26 -3.57 14.54
CA TRP A 108 -16.72 -3.21 15.88
C TRP A 108 -18.10 -3.75 16.23
N LEU A 109 -18.98 -3.93 15.24
CA LEU A 109 -20.28 -4.57 15.44
C LEU A 109 -20.10 -6.07 15.69
N ASP A 110 -19.33 -6.76 14.87
CA ASP A 110 -19.05 -8.20 15.00
C ASP A 110 -18.36 -8.50 16.33
N ARG A 111 -17.41 -7.66 16.75
CA ARG A 111 -16.76 -7.78 18.05
C ARG A 111 -17.75 -7.66 19.22
N ARG A 112 -18.75 -6.77 19.13
CA ARG A 112 -19.81 -6.62 20.13
C ARG A 112 -20.73 -7.83 20.13
N ASN A 113 -21.13 -8.30 18.96
CA ASN A 113 -21.98 -9.49 18.80
C ASN A 113 -21.31 -10.75 19.36
N LEU A 114 -20.03 -10.94 19.06
CA LEU A 114 -19.25 -12.08 19.56
C LEU A 114 -19.15 -12.07 21.09
N ARG A 115 -18.97 -10.89 21.71
CA ARG A 115 -18.97 -10.75 23.18
C ARG A 115 -20.33 -11.18 23.75
N ALA A 116 -21.42 -10.64 23.21
CA ALA A 116 -22.77 -10.99 23.67
C ALA A 116 -23.09 -12.48 23.49
N LEU A 117 -22.64 -13.09 22.37
CA LEU A 117 -22.81 -14.52 22.13
C LEU A 117 -22.01 -15.36 23.12
N THR A 118 -20.78 -14.94 23.43
CA THR A 118 -19.91 -15.59 24.42
C THR A 118 -20.55 -15.56 25.81
N GLU A 119 -21.10 -14.43 26.23
CA GLU A 119 -21.82 -14.30 27.50
C GLU A 119 -23.03 -15.24 27.56
N LYS A 120 -23.85 -15.27 26.51
CA LYS A 120 -25.00 -16.20 26.41
C LYS A 120 -24.56 -17.66 26.47
N TYR A 121 -23.50 -18.01 25.77
CA TYR A 121 -22.94 -19.36 25.79
C TYR A 121 -22.49 -19.76 27.19
N VAL A 122 -21.77 -18.89 27.90
CA VAL A 122 -21.32 -19.16 29.28
C VAL A 122 -22.51 -19.36 30.23
N ILE A 123 -23.57 -18.55 30.10
CA ILE A 123 -24.79 -18.69 30.91
C ILE A 123 -25.47 -20.04 30.62
N SER A 124 -25.67 -20.36 29.34
CA SER A 124 -26.32 -21.61 28.92
C SER A 124 -25.51 -22.84 29.34
N LYS A 125 -24.19 -22.79 29.20
CA LYS A 125 -23.28 -23.85 29.65
C LYS A 125 -23.42 -24.12 31.16
N LYS A 126 -23.42 -23.07 32.00
CA LYS A 126 -23.62 -23.21 33.45
C LYS A 126 -24.99 -23.80 33.79
N ALA A 127 -26.04 -23.40 33.07
CA ALA A 127 -27.38 -23.95 33.25
C ALA A 127 -27.45 -25.44 32.89
N ASN A 128 -26.81 -25.84 31.78
CA ASN A 128 -26.73 -27.23 31.36
C ASN A 128 -25.96 -28.09 32.37
N GLU A 129 -24.79 -27.65 32.83
CA GLU A 129 -24.01 -28.33 33.88
C GLU A 129 -24.83 -28.52 35.17
N LYS A 130 -25.66 -27.54 35.54
CA LYS A 130 -26.56 -27.64 36.70
C LYS A 130 -27.67 -28.67 36.48
N LEU A 131 -28.21 -28.77 35.27
CA LEU A 131 -29.26 -29.72 34.94
C LEU A 131 -28.73 -31.15 34.85
N GLU A 132 -27.55 -31.34 34.25
CA GLU A 132 -26.84 -32.63 34.23
C GLU A 132 -26.56 -33.15 35.65
N LYS A 133 -26.08 -32.28 36.55
CA LYS A 133 -25.89 -32.65 37.98
C LYS A 133 -27.20 -33.11 38.63
N LYS A 134 -28.32 -32.42 38.36
CA LYS A 134 -29.63 -32.83 38.89
C LYS A 134 -30.10 -34.17 38.32
N LEU A 135 -29.90 -34.40 37.02
CA LEU A 135 -30.23 -35.68 36.38
C LEU A 135 -29.44 -36.84 36.98
N LEU A 136 -28.14 -36.65 37.23
CA LEU A 136 -27.30 -37.65 37.89
C LEU A 136 -27.82 -37.99 39.30
N LEU A 137 -28.20 -36.98 40.09
CA LEU A 137 -28.77 -37.21 41.44
C LEU A 137 -30.06 -38.03 41.39
N VAL A 138 -30.97 -37.73 40.44
CA VAL A 138 -32.22 -38.49 40.27
C VAL A 138 -31.94 -39.94 39.84
N GLN A 139 -30.98 -40.15 38.95
CA GLN A 139 -30.59 -41.51 38.52
C GLN A 139 -30.00 -42.34 39.65
N VAL A 140 -29.22 -41.75 40.56
CA VAL A 140 -28.68 -42.43 41.74
C VAL A 140 -29.79 -42.77 42.73
N ALA A 141 -30.66 -41.81 43.06
CA ALA A 141 -31.78 -42.03 43.99
C ALA A 141 -32.74 -43.16 43.52
N ASN A 142 -33.02 -43.23 42.23
CA ASN A 142 -33.86 -44.30 41.65
C ASN A 142 -33.18 -45.68 41.65
N LYS A 143 -31.85 -45.76 41.70
CA LYS A 143 -31.10 -47.03 41.82
C LYS A 143 -31.03 -47.52 43.27
N GLU A 144 -31.09 -46.61 44.24
CA GLU A 144 -31.03 -46.93 45.66
C GLU A 144 -32.40 -47.27 46.28
N THR A 145 -33.50 -47.17 45.54
CA THR A 145 -34.81 -47.65 45.99
C THR A 145 -34.94 -49.16 45.67
N PRO A 146 -34.89 -50.09 46.65
CA PRO A 146 -35.10 -51.50 46.39
C PRO A 146 -36.58 -51.69 46.08
N ARG A 147 -36.89 -51.89 44.80
CA ARG A 147 -38.20 -52.33 44.35
C ARG A 147 -38.45 -53.71 44.98
N SER A 148 -39.27 -53.77 46.03
CA SER A 148 -39.78 -55.02 46.56
C SER A 148 -40.44 -55.79 45.42
N ARG A 149 -39.79 -56.87 44.96
CA ARG A 149 -40.37 -57.81 44.01
C ARG A 149 -41.54 -58.52 44.68
N GLY A 150 -42.75 -58.23 44.20
CA GLY A 150 -43.82 -59.21 44.19
C GLY A 150 -43.52 -60.25 43.11
N THR A 151 -43.53 -61.51 43.51
CA THR A 151 -43.65 -62.74 42.71
C THR A 151 -44.80 -62.58 41.69
N GLU A 152 -44.64 -62.89 40.40
CA GLU A 152 -45.04 -64.18 39.83
C GLU A 152 -44.52 -64.41 38.38
N MET A 153 -44.70 -65.67 37.95
CA MET A 153 -44.01 -66.56 37.01
C MET A 153 -43.82 -66.20 35.51
N PRO A 154 -42.99 -67.01 34.78
CA PRO A 154 -42.57 -66.79 33.41
C PRO A 154 -43.48 -67.45 32.36
N MET A 155 -43.57 -66.84 31.18
CA MET A 155 -44.01 -67.50 29.95
C MET A 155 -43.00 -67.22 28.83
N THR A 156 -42.79 -68.28 28.06
CA THR A 156 -41.68 -68.63 27.17
C THR A 156 -41.80 -68.03 25.77
N ASP A 157 -40.66 -68.02 25.07
CA ASP A 157 -40.45 -68.00 23.61
C ASP A 157 -40.97 -66.79 22.81
N SER A 158 -40.16 -66.08 22.04
CA SER A 158 -39.46 -66.62 20.86
C SER A 158 -38.36 -65.67 20.43
N GLY A 159 -37.22 -66.23 19.99
CA GLY A 159 -36.08 -65.46 19.51
C GLY A 159 -36.32 -64.73 18.18
N ILE A 160 -35.48 -63.72 17.93
CA ILE A 160 -34.78 -63.46 16.67
C ILE A 160 -33.56 -62.59 17.00
N PHE A 161 -32.39 -63.15 16.75
CA PHE A 161 -31.12 -62.44 16.64
C PHE A 161 -31.15 -61.52 15.40
N SER A 162 -30.64 -60.30 15.50
CA SER A 162 -29.71 -59.71 14.51
C SER A 162 -29.20 -58.31 14.87
N ASN A 163 -27.86 -58.27 15.04
CA ASN A 163 -26.89 -57.29 14.56
C ASN A 163 -26.74 -55.87 15.17
N GLN A 164 -25.59 -55.74 15.83
CA GLN A 164 -24.64 -54.62 15.78
C GLN A 164 -24.59 -53.96 14.38
N SER A 165 -24.46 -52.64 14.21
CA SER A 165 -23.20 -51.93 14.45
C SER A 165 -23.29 -50.43 14.08
N ASN A 166 -22.67 -49.61 14.93
CA ASN A 166 -22.01 -48.31 14.70
C ASN A 166 -22.29 -47.51 13.42
N THR A 167 -22.98 -46.38 13.56
CA THR A 167 -22.85 -45.23 12.64
C THR A 167 -21.77 -44.29 13.17
N GLY A 168 -20.53 -44.50 12.71
CA GLY A 168 -19.41 -43.61 12.97
C GLY A 168 -19.50 -42.35 12.10
N TYR A 169 -19.67 -41.20 12.74
CA TYR A 169 -19.46 -39.89 12.14
C TYR A 169 -17.94 -39.67 12.00
N SER A 170 -17.43 -39.83 10.78
CA SER A 170 -16.05 -39.44 10.45
C SER A 170 -16.05 -38.03 9.87
N LEU A 171 -15.64 -37.08 10.71
CA LEU A 171 -15.39 -35.68 10.39
C LEU A 171 -13.91 -35.58 9.96
N ALA A 172 -13.63 -35.91 8.71
CA ALA A 172 -12.30 -35.76 8.13
C ALA A 172 -12.25 -34.52 7.23
N SER A 173 -11.59 -33.50 7.75
CA SER A 173 -11.12 -32.34 7.00
C SER A 173 -10.33 -32.76 5.77
N SER A 174 -10.62 -32.16 4.62
CA SER A 174 -9.70 -32.12 3.48
C SER A 174 -9.58 -30.68 2.97
N ILE A 175 -8.73 -29.95 3.67
CA ILE A 175 -8.01 -28.80 3.14
C ILE A 175 -7.06 -29.37 2.11
N ASN A 176 -7.31 -29.15 0.81
CA ASN A 176 -6.29 -29.23 -0.25
C ASN A 176 -6.89 -28.70 -1.57
N PHE A 177 -6.85 -27.39 -1.75
CA PHE A 177 -6.97 -26.77 -3.07
C PHE A 177 -6.02 -25.57 -3.11
N MET A 178 -4.72 -25.83 -3.23
CA MET A 178 -3.74 -24.92 -3.84
C MET A 178 -2.54 -25.71 -4.35
N ASN A 179 -2.44 -25.79 -5.68
CA ASN A 179 -1.28 -25.99 -6.55
C ASN A 179 -1.91 -26.12 -7.96
N SER A 180 -1.55 -25.42 -9.03
CA SER A 180 -0.25 -24.92 -9.48
C SER A 180 -0.48 -23.98 -10.69
N ALA A 181 0.32 -22.93 -10.81
CA ALA A 181 0.84 -22.29 -12.04
C ALA A 181 1.47 -20.96 -11.59
N GLY A 182 2.77 -20.69 -11.68
CA GLY A 182 3.70 -20.99 -12.76
C GLY A 182 4.08 -19.68 -13.45
N ILE A 183 4.69 -18.72 -12.75
CA ILE A 183 5.28 -17.50 -13.34
C ILE A 183 6.57 -17.12 -12.60
N THR A 184 7.68 -17.17 -13.31
CA THR A 184 9.02 -16.71 -12.90
C THR A 184 9.10 -15.17 -12.91
N PRO A 185 9.71 -14.51 -11.91
CA PRO A 185 10.21 -13.14 -12.08
C PRO A 185 11.74 -13.03 -11.90
N PRO A 186 12.39 -12.02 -12.51
CA PRO A 186 13.83 -11.85 -12.47
C PRO A 186 14.32 -11.09 -11.22
N ILE A 187 15.45 -11.54 -10.69
CA ILE A 187 16.60 -10.81 -10.10
C ILE A 187 16.34 -9.70 -9.03
N ARG A 188 16.54 -10.10 -7.76
CA ARG A 188 17.19 -9.47 -6.58
C ARG A 188 16.97 -7.99 -6.18
N SER A 189 16.48 -7.81 -4.94
CA SER A 189 17.06 -6.90 -3.91
C SER A 189 16.69 -7.42 -2.49
N PRO A 190 17.40 -7.06 -1.40
CA PRO A 190 17.47 -7.86 -0.17
C PRO A 190 16.19 -7.80 0.68
N GLU A 191 15.79 -8.98 1.13
CA GLU A 191 14.54 -9.29 1.81
C GLU A 191 14.37 -8.55 3.15
N ARG A 192 13.38 -7.66 3.22
CA ARG A 192 12.57 -7.51 4.44
C ARG A 192 11.29 -8.30 4.23
N LYS A 193 11.12 -9.38 5.00
CA LYS A 193 9.93 -10.24 5.00
C LYS A 193 8.69 -9.44 5.40
N PHE A 194 8.05 -8.80 4.43
CA PHE A 194 6.69 -8.30 4.54
C PHE A 194 5.80 -9.27 3.76
N TYR A 195 4.90 -9.96 4.46
CA TYR A 195 3.83 -10.69 3.80
C TYR A 195 2.93 -9.66 3.09
N ARG A 196 2.87 -9.75 1.76
CA ARG A 196 1.85 -9.04 0.96
C ARG A 196 0.64 -9.95 0.87
N THR A 197 -0.52 -9.48 1.30
CA THR A 197 -1.80 -10.06 0.86
C THR A 197 -2.08 -9.66 -0.59
N ALA A 198 -2.90 -10.44 -1.29
CA ALA A 198 -3.24 -10.25 -2.71
C ALA A 198 -3.75 -8.82 -3.04
N ASP A 199 -4.24 -8.10 -2.03
CA ASP A 199 -4.81 -6.75 -2.16
C ASP A 199 -3.80 -5.61 -1.94
N GLY A 200 -2.50 -5.92 -1.77
CA GLY A 200 -1.44 -4.91 -1.67
C GLY A 200 -1.36 -4.16 -0.33
N PHE A 201 -2.20 -4.50 0.64
CA PHE A 201 -2.13 -3.92 1.98
C PHE A 201 -0.90 -4.41 2.75
N ARG A 202 -0.16 -3.49 3.37
CA ARG A 202 0.94 -3.80 4.29
C ARG A 202 0.42 -3.74 5.72
N ILE A 203 0.34 -4.90 6.38
CA ILE A 203 0.04 -4.96 7.81
C ILE A 203 1.31 -4.60 8.58
N PRO A 204 1.31 -3.57 9.45
CA PRO A 204 2.45 -3.29 10.31
C PRO A 204 2.67 -4.46 11.28
N VAL A 205 3.87 -5.04 11.26
CA VAL A 205 4.27 -6.03 12.27
C VAL A 205 4.43 -5.29 13.59
N ASN A 206 3.69 -5.74 14.60
CA ASN A 206 3.63 -5.14 15.93
C ASN A 206 5.04 -5.15 16.58
N ARG A 207 5.77 -4.03 16.46
CA ARG A 207 7.04 -3.87 17.18
C ARG A 207 6.71 -3.59 18.63
N LYS A 208 7.02 -4.54 19.52
CA LYS A 208 7.16 -4.26 20.95
C LYS A 208 8.14 -3.08 21.09
N LEU A 209 7.63 -1.92 21.49
CA LEU A 209 8.46 -0.78 21.88
C LEU A 209 9.27 -1.17 23.12
N PRO A 210 10.59 -0.92 23.17
CA PRO A 210 11.33 -1.04 24.42
C PRO A 210 10.86 0.06 25.38
N ALA A 211 10.60 -0.35 26.63
CA ALA A 211 10.18 0.53 27.71
C ALA A 211 11.20 1.68 27.87
N LYS A 212 10.75 2.92 27.68
CA LYS A 212 11.53 4.09 28.05
C LYS A 212 11.41 4.29 29.56
N SER A 213 12.55 4.13 30.22
CA SER A 213 12.82 4.51 31.60
C SER A 213 12.32 5.93 31.90
N LEU A 214 11.57 6.08 33.00
CA LEU A 214 11.40 7.36 33.67
C LEU A 214 12.78 7.90 34.06
N ALA A 215 13.08 9.13 33.70
CA ALA A 215 14.06 9.95 34.38
C ALA A 215 13.53 11.39 34.41
N SER A 216 13.45 11.88 35.64
CA SER A 216 12.92 13.13 36.16
C SER A 216 13.56 14.39 35.59
N SER A 217 12.74 15.41 35.28
CA SER A 217 13.13 16.82 35.33
C SER A 217 12.39 17.49 36.48
N ASN A 218 13.04 17.53 37.63
CA ASN A 218 12.91 18.67 38.56
C ASN A 218 13.91 19.72 38.08
N MET A 219 13.48 20.97 37.96
CA MET A 219 14.16 22.17 38.43
C MET A 219 13.31 23.38 38.01
N LEU A 220 12.63 23.96 39.01
CA LEU A 220 12.23 25.35 39.05
C LEU A 220 13.44 26.15 39.55
N SER A 221 13.86 27.16 38.80
CA SER A 221 14.36 28.48 39.25
C SER A 221 14.63 29.33 38.00
#